data_AF-A0A7Y9XYA8-F1
#
_entry.id   AF-A0A7Y9XYA8-F1
#
_cell.length_a   1.000
_cell.length_b   1.000
_cell.length_c   1.000
_cell.angle_alpha   90.00
_cell.angle_beta   90.00
_cell.angle_gamma   90.00
#
_symmetry.space_group_name_H-M   'P 1'
#
loop_
_entity.id
_entity.type
_entity.pdbx_description
1 polymer ?
#
loop_
_entity_poly.entity_id
_entity_poly.type
_entity_poly.pdbx_seq_one_letter_code
_entity_poly.pdbx_strand_id
1 'polypeptide(L)'
;MLDALSSSRPGTCRIFFNTSGNVGTGQKNDPLDVLLVQYGYFCMAKNPSPQIPPDARAIYAQVKPDAPYGGRPDEPLSRAIVTHQKVRGTVQDGHVSRMRGGIGYYGDRGREGFRLLALSNNMYDMNKEVWPRLDKSTTCPPRLGQAIREMFRN
;
A
#
# COMPACT_ATOMS: atom_id res chain seq x y z
N MET A 1 -12.57 8.75 -0.37
CA MET A 1 -11.89 9.29 0.84
C MET A 1 -10.99 8.19 1.38
N LEU A 2 -9.74 8.50 1.75
CA LEU A 2 -8.87 7.51 2.40
C LEU A 2 -9.49 7.06 3.72
N ASP A 3 -9.30 5.80 4.06
CA ASP A 3 -9.88 5.17 5.24
C ASP A 3 -8.74 4.56 6.09
N ALA A 4 -8.97 4.35 7.39
CA ALA A 4 -8.00 3.81 8.32
C ALA A 4 -8.66 2.71 9.16
N LEU A 5 -8.08 1.51 9.10
CA LEU A 5 -8.53 0.37 9.90
C LEU A 5 -7.68 0.24 11.15
N SER A 6 -8.29 0.04 12.31
CA SER A 6 -7.58 -0.31 13.55
C SER A 6 -7.67 -1.82 13.80
N SER A 7 -6.56 -2.44 14.21
CA SER A 7 -6.61 -3.80 14.73
C SER A 7 -7.02 -3.80 16.21
N SER A 8 -8.05 -4.56 16.56
CA SER A 8 -8.54 -4.70 17.95
C SER A 8 -7.76 -5.71 18.81
N ARG A 9 -6.53 -6.09 18.44
CA ARG A 9 -5.73 -7.02 19.24
C ARG A 9 -5.37 -6.39 20.60
N PRO A 10 -5.56 -7.09 21.74
CA PRO A 10 -5.16 -6.58 23.05
C PRO A 10 -3.69 -6.17 23.05
N GLY A 11 -3.40 -4.94 23.47
CA GLY A 11 -2.04 -4.41 23.64
C GLY A 11 -1.39 -3.74 22.42
N THR A 12 -1.99 -3.77 21.22
CA THR A 12 -1.48 -3.01 20.06
C THR A 12 -2.61 -2.48 19.17
N CYS A 13 -2.98 -1.21 19.32
CA CYS A 13 -3.81 -0.52 18.33
C CYS A 13 -2.92 -0.11 17.15
N ARG A 14 -2.89 -0.93 16.10
CA ARG A 14 -2.17 -0.59 14.86
C ARG A 14 -3.18 -0.08 13.84
N ILE A 15 -2.98 1.15 13.40
CA ILE A 15 -3.70 1.75 12.28
C ILE A 15 -3.11 1.23 10.96
N PHE A 16 -3.96 0.91 10.00
CA PHE A 16 -3.60 0.55 8.63
C PHE A 16 -4.36 1.44 7.66
N PHE A 17 -3.67 2.04 6.70
CA PHE A 17 -4.30 2.82 5.65
C PHE A 17 -5.03 1.92 4.67
N ASN A 18 -6.23 2.34 4.27
CA ASN A 18 -7.08 1.66 3.32
C ASN A 18 -7.39 2.55 2.12
N THR A 19 -7.75 1.94 1.00
CA THR A 19 -8.19 2.63 -0.21
C THR A 19 -9.72 2.73 -0.25
N SER A 20 -10.26 3.71 -0.98
CA SER A 20 -11.70 3.79 -1.25
C SER A 20 -12.17 2.82 -2.35
N GLY A 21 -11.28 2.49 -3.28
CA GLY A 21 -11.51 1.52 -4.35
C GLY A 21 -10.30 0.60 -4.57
N ASN A 22 -10.39 -0.24 -5.60
CA ASN A 22 -9.26 -1.03 -6.06
C ASN A 22 -8.31 -0.18 -6.89
N VAL A 23 -7.03 -0.52 -6.89
CA VAL A 23 -5.97 0.16 -7.66
C VAL A 23 -5.27 -0.86 -8.54
N GLY A 24 -5.21 -0.66 -9.85
CA GLY A 24 -4.56 -1.59 -10.76
C GLY A 24 -5.14 -1.56 -12.17
N THR A 25 -4.76 -2.58 -12.96
CA THR A 25 -5.24 -2.75 -14.33
C THR A 25 -6.77 -2.87 -14.37
N GLY A 26 -7.42 -2.11 -15.25
CA GLY A 26 -8.88 -2.11 -15.43
C GLY A 26 -9.69 -1.52 -14.27
N GLN A 27 -9.05 -0.92 -13.27
CA GLN A 27 -9.73 -0.29 -12.13
C GLN A 27 -9.96 1.21 -12.38
N LYS A 28 -10.84 1.83 -11.57
CA LYS A 28 -11.10 3.28 -11.62
C LYS A 28 -9.85 4.12 -11.31
N ASN A 29 -8.94 3.59 -10.48
CA ASN A 29 -7.66 4.22 -10.13
C ASN A 29 -7.82 5.64 -9.56
N ASP A 30 -8.63 5.77 -8.50
CA ASP A 30 -8.82 7.05 -7.80
C ASP A 30 -7.46 7.64 -7.38
N PRO A 31 -7.17 8.93 -7.66
CA PRO A 31 -5.80 9.47 -7.54
C PRO A 31 -5.16 9.33 -6.15
N LEU A 32 -5.93 9.47 -5.07
CA LEU A 32 -5.43 9.30 -3.70
C LEU A 32 -5.14 7.83 -3.36
N ASP A 33 -5.94 6.90 -3.87
CA ASP A 33 -5.73 5.46 -3.67
C ASP A 33 -4.48 5.01 -4.43
N VAL A 34 -4.32 5.47 -5.68
CA VAL A 34 -3.09 5.28 -6.48
C VAL A 34 -1.87 5.80 -5.72
N LEU A 35 -1.94 7.03 -5.20
CA LEU A 35 -0.83 7.65 -4.50
C LEU A 35 -0.45 6.87 -3.22
N LEU A 36 -1.42 6.37 -2.46
CA LEU A 36 -1.17 5.51 -1.31
C LEU A 36 -0.44 4.22 -1.70
N VAL A 37 -0.88 3.55 -2.76
CA VAL A 37 -0.27 2.30 -3.23
C VAL A 37 1.14 2.56 -3.78
N GLN A 38 1.33 3.63 -4.56
CA GLN A 38 2.66 4.03 -5.04
C GLN A 38 3.61 4.31 -3.88
N TYR A 39 3.17 5.04 -2.86
CA TYR A 39 3.97 5.32 -1.68
C TYR A 39 4.32 4.04 -0.91
N GLY A 40 3.38 3.11 -0.80
CA GLY A 40 3.62 1.78 -0.24
C GLY A 40 4.73 1.01 -0.96
N TYR A 41 4.73 1.00 -2.30
CA TYR A 41 5.80 0.35 -3.09
C TYR A 41 7.14 1.08 -2.99
N PHE A 42 7.11 2.41 -2.94
CA PHE A 42 8.31 3.21 -2.68
C PHE A 42 8.95 2.84 -1.32
N CYS A 43 8.15 2.73 -0.25
CA CYS A 43 8.64 2.28 1.05
C CYS A 43 9.16 0.85 0.99
N MET A 44 8.44 -0.06 0.31
CA MET A 44 8.82 -1.46 0.16
C MET A 44 10.16 -1.62 -0.60
N ALA A 45 10.38 -0.82 -1.64
CA ALA A 45 11.64 -0.83 -2.39
C ALA A 45 12.85 -0.39 -1.53
N LYS A 46 12.62 0.49 -0.55
CA LYS A 46 13.65 1.02 0.35
C LYS A 46 13.82 0.22 1.65
N ASN A 47 12.84 -0.58 2.04
CA ASN A 47 12.91 -1.40 3.25
C ASN A 47 13.98 -2.50 3.09
N PRO A 48 15.03 -2.56 3.92
CA PRO A 48 16.14 -3.52 3.78
C PRO A 48 15.77 -4.98 4.09
N SER A 49 14.48 -5.28 4.31
CA SER A 49 14.00 -6.64 4.57
C SER A 49 14.52 -7.66 3.53
N PRO A 50 15.14 -8.77 3.97
CA PRO A 50 15.65 -9.81 3.08
C PRO A 50 14.52 -10.65 2.46
N GLN A 51 13.27 -10.47 2.89
CA GLN A 51 12.11 -11.20 2.38
C GLN A 51 11.66 -10.72 0.99
N ILE A 52 12.21 -9.61 0.49
CA ILE A 52 11.91 -9.08 -0.84
C ILE A 52 13.05 -9.50 -1.78
N PRO A 53 12.78 -10.38 -2.77
CA PRO A 53 13.79 -10.78 -3.75
C PRO A 53 14.42 -9.56 -4.46
N PRO A 54 15.73 -9.57 -4.77
CA PRO A 54 16.40 -8.44 -5.42
C PRO A 54 15.72 -7.99 -6.72
N ASP A 55 15.30 -8.94 -7.57
CA ASP A 55 14.65 -8.62 -8.84
C ASP A 55 13.28 -7.95 -8.63
N ALA A 56 12.53 -8.39 -7.63
CA ALA A 56 11.26 -7.77 -7.27
C ALA A 56 11.48 -6.35 -6.72
N ARG A 57 12.51 -6.15 -5.89
CA ARG A 57 12.90 -4.84 -5.37
C ARG A 57 13.24 -3.87 -6.50
N ALA A 58 13.99 -4.31 -7.51
CA ALA A 58 14.32 -3.49 -8.67
C ALA A 58 13.08 -3.03 -9.45
N ILE A 59 12.03 -3.87 -9.52
CA ILE A 59 10.74 -3.49 -10.12
C ILE A 59 10.00 -2.48 -9.23
N TYR A 60 9.95 -2.71 -7.92
CA TYR A 60 9.28 -1.80 -6.98
C TYR A 60 9.93 -0.41 -6.96
N ALA A 61 11.26 -0.35 -7.11
CA ALA A 61 12.02 0.91 -7.15
C ALA A 61 11.67 1.80 -8.37
N GLN A 62 11.03 1.25 -9.40
CA GLN A 62 10.56 2.03 -10.55
C GLN A 62 9.27 2.81 -10.26
N VAL A 63 8.56 2.45 -9.18
CA VAL A 63 7.33 3.14 -8.76
C VAL A 63 7.70 4.47 -8.12
N LYS A 64 7.31 5.56 -8.77
CA LYS A 64 7.50 6.93 -8.27
C LYS A 64 6.17 7.44 -7.68
N PRO A 65 6.11 7.83 -6.40
CA PRO A 65 4.93 8.48 -5.86
C PRO A 65 4.55 9.73 -6.67
N ASP A 66 3.24 9.94 -6.86
CA ASP A 66 2.62 11.05 -7.61
C ASP A 66 2.87 11.01 -9.13
N ALA A 67 3.50 9.94 -9.64
CA ALA A 67 3.55 9.70 -11.08
C ALA A 67 2.13 9.44 -11.63
N PRO A 68 1.79 9.97 -12.82
CA PRO A 68 0.53 9.64 -13.49
C PRO A 68 0.38 8.12 -13.66
N TYR A 69 -0.84 7.62 -13.47
CA TYR A 69 -1.15 6.20 -13.59
C TYR A 69 -2.51 6.01 -14.25
N GLY A 70 -2.53 5.36 -15.40
CA GLY A 70 -3.75 5.05 -16.15
C GLY A 70 -4.28 3.63 -15.94
N GLY A 71 -3.52 2.75 -15.27
CA GLY A 71 -3.88 1.34 -15.15
C GLY A 71 -3.49 0.50 -16.36
N ARG A 72 -2.50 0.94 -17.16
CA ARG A 72 -2.01 0.13 -18.29
C ARG A 72 -1.04 -0.95 -17.79
N PRO A 73 -0.98 -2.15 -18.41
CA PRO A 73 -0.12 -3.24 -17.95
C PRO A 73 1.38 -2.93 -17.95
N ASP A 74 1.84 -2.02 -18.80
CA ASP A 74 3.25 -1.63 -18.98
C ASP A 74 3.71 -0.57 -17.97
N GLU A 75 2.78 0.10 -17.28
CA GLU A 75 3.13 1.14 -16.31
C GLU A 75 3.89 0.55 -15.10
N PRO A 76 4.85 1.29 -14.50
CA PRO A 76 5.65 0.79 -13.37
C PRO A 76 4.82 0.24 -12.21
N LEU A 77 3.71 0.91 -11.87
CA LEU A 77 2.84 0.47 -10.78
C LEU A 77 2.14 -0.86 -11.10
N SER A 78 1.62 -1.04 -12.32
CA SER A 78 1.01 -2.31 -12.75
C SER A 78 2.00 -3.46 -12.69
N ARG A 79 3.23 -3.24 -13.16
CA ARG A 79 4.32 -4.22 -13.09
C ARG A 79 4.67 -4.56 -11.64
N ALA A 80 4.74 -3.58 -10.75
CA ALA A 80 4.97 -3.82 -9.33
C ALA A 80 3.84 -4.62 -8.65
N ILE A 81 2.58 -4.37 -9.01
CA ILE A 81 1.43 -5.12 -8.50
C ILE A 81 1.51 -6.59 -8.91
N VAL A 82 1.66 -6.86 -10.21
CA VAL A 82 1.76 -8.23 -10.73
C VAL A 82 2.97 -8.96 -10.16
N THR A 83 4.14 -8.31 -10.07
CA THR A 83 5.33 -8.89 -9.45
C THR A 83 5.10 -9.24 -7.98
N HIS A 84 4.45 -8.36 -7.21
CA HIS A 84 4.14 -8.64 -5.81
C HIS A 84 3.16 -9.81 -5.64
N GLN A 85 2.20 -9.95 -6.55
CA GLN A 85 1.30 -11.10 -6.58
C GLN A 85 2.04 -12.40 -6.89
N LYS A 86 2.96 -12.38 -7.88
CA LYS A 86 3.83 -13.51 -8.24
C LYS A 86 4.71 -13.95 -7.08
N VAL A 87 5.43 -13.02 -6.45
CA VAL A 87 6.34 -13.30 -5.33
C VAL A 87 5.62 -13.95 -4.16
N ARG A 88 4.35 -13.58 -3.92
CA ARG A 88 3.54 -14.14 -2.84
C ARG A 88 2.75 -15.39 -3.23
N GLY A 89 2.82 -15.84 -4.49
CA GLY A 89 2.12 -17.03 -4.96
C GLY A 89 0.59 -16.96 -4.91
N THR A 90 -0.01 -15.77 -5.04
CA THR A 90 -1.48 -15.61 -5.07
C THR A 90 -2.00 -15.33 -6.47
N VAL A 91 -3.33 -15.16 -6.59
CA VAL A 91 -4.00 -14.63 -7.77
C VAL A 91 -3.26 -13.40 -8.31
N GLN A 92 -3.05 -13.39 -9.63
CA GLN A 92 -2.31 -12.39 -10.39
C GLN A 92 -3.26 -11.55 -11.25
N ASP A 93 -4.30 -10.99 -10.62
CA ASP A 93 -5.34 -10.18 -11.28
C ASP A 93 -4.88 -8.75 -11.63
N GLY A 94 -3.66 -8.37 -11.24
CA GLY A 94 -3.08 -7.07 -11.58
C GLY A 94 -3.66 -5.89 -10.79
N HIS A 95 -4.36 -6.12 -9.68
CA HIS A 95 -4.82 -5.04 -8.81
C HIS A 95 -4.60 -5.27 -7.31
N VAL A 96 -4.51 -4.16 -6.57
CA VAL A 96 -4.58 -4.10 -5.12
C VAL A 96 -6.03 -3.85 -4.73
N SER A 97 -6.62 -4.84 -4.07
CA SER A 97 -7.99 -4.75 -3.56
C SER A 97 -8.06 -3.88 -2.30
N ARG A 98 -9.15 -3.10 -2.19
CA ARG A 98 -9.54 -2.45 -0.93
C ARG A 98 -9.66 -3.51 0.17
N MET A 99 -9.13 -3.22 1.37
CA MET A 99 -9.29 -4.11 2.52
C MET A 99 -10.75 -4.12 2.99
N ARG A 100 -11.29 -5.31 3.23
CA ARG A 100 -12.64 -5.56 3.76
C ARG A 100 -12.56 -6.33 5.07
N GLY A 101 -13.55 -6.17 5.94
CA GLY A 101 -13.79 -7.09 7.06
C GLY A 101 -13.02 -6.86 8.37
N GLY A 102 -12.41 -5.69 8.61
CA GLY A 102 -11.74 -5.36 9.89
C GLY A 102 -10.46 -6.15 10.20
N ILE A 103 -10.21 -7.24 9.49
CA ILE A 103 -9.02 -8.07 9.52
C ILE A 103 -8.31 -7.95 8.18
N GLY A 104 -7.01 -7.69 8.19
CA GLY A 104 -6.18 -7.52 6.99
C GLY A 104 -5.98 -8.81 6.15
N TYR A 105 -6.88 -9.77 6.30
CA TYR A 105 -6.87 -11.09 5.65
C TYR A 105 -8.22 -11.39 5.01
N TYR A 106 -8.20 -12.14 3.92
CA TYR A 106 -9.39 -12.62 3.21
C TYR A 106 -9.27 -14.10 2.81
N GLY A 107 -10.31 -14.62 2.16
CA GLY A 107 -10.45 -16.03 1.76
C GLY A 107 -11.01 -16.92 2.87
N ASP A 108 -11.49 -18.10 2.50
CA ASP A 108 -12.26 -19.02 3.38
C ASP A 108 -11.55 -19.42 4.68
N ARG A 109 -10.22 -19.23 4.75
CA ARG A 109 -9.40 -19.54 5.93
C ARG A 109 -8.65 -18.33 6.50
N GLY A 110 -8.88 -17.12 6.00
CA GLY A 110 -8.19 -15.90 6.45
C GLY A 110 -6.66 -15.98 6.31
N ARG A 111 -6.15 -16.76 5.35
CA ARG A 111 -4.71 -16.96 5.14
C ARG A 111 -4.11 -15.98 4.13
N GLU A 112 -4.95 -15.33 3.33
CA GLU A 112 -4.50 -14.42 2.30
C GLU A 112 -4.51 -12.98 2.81
N GLY A 113 -3.34 -12.42 3.09
CA GLY A 113 -3.24 -11.02 3.48
C GLY A 113 -3.53 -10.09 2.30
N PHE A 114 -4.34 -9.05 2.51
CA PHE A 114 -4.50 -7.98 1.53
C PHE A 114 -3.15 -7.35 1.20
N ARG A 115 -2.93 -6.96 -0.07
CA ARG A 115 -1.63 -6.38 -0.46
C ARG A 115 -1.40 -5.05 0.22
N LEU A 116 -2.48 -4.32 0.47
CA LEU A 116 -2.44 -3.08 1.21
C LEU A 116 -1.95 -3.25 2.66
N LEU A 117 -2.13 -4.43 3.28
CA LEU A 117 -1.53 -4.75 4.59
C LEU A 117 0.00 -4.81 4.50
N ALA A 118 0.53 -5.51 3.49
CA ALA A 118 1.97 -5.60 3.27
C ALA A 118 2.60 -4.24 2.95
N LEU A 119 1.93 -3.44 2.13
CA LEU A 119 2.34 -2.07 1.82
C LEU A 119 2.31 -1.20 3.08
N SER A 120 1.24 -1.28 3.88
CA SER A 120 1.13 -0.55 5.15
C SER A 120 2.22 -0.92 6.16
N ASN A 121 2.58 -2.21 6.25
CA ASN A 121 3.69 -2.63 7.09
C ASN A 121 5.02 -2.01 6.64
N ASN A 122 5.28 -1.94 5.33
CA ASN A 122 6.49 -1.29 4.81
C ASN A 122 6.49 0.22 5.02
N MET A 123 5.32 0.87 4.90
CA MET A 123 5.17 2.29 5.26
C MET A 123 5.44 2.52 6.75
N TYR A 124 4.96 1.63 7.62
CA TYR A 124 5.25 1.69 9.05
C TYR A 124 6.74 1.49 9.34
N ASP A 125 7.37 0.47 8.78
CA ASP A 125 8.79 0.16 9.03
C ASP A 125 9.69 1.34 8.65
N MET A 126 9.38 2.03 7.54
CA MET A 126 10.10 3.21 7.07
C MET A 126 9.79 4.49 7.86
N ASN A 127 8.68 4.55 8.58
CA ASN A 127 8.17 5.78 9.20
C ASN A 127 7.73 5.56 10.66
N LYS A 128 8.41 4.65 11.37
CA LYS A 128 7.98 4.13 12.67
C LYS A 128 7.76 5.24 13.71
N GLU A 129 8.63 6.23 13.74
CA GLU A 129 8.61 7.33 14.72
C GLU A 129 7.41 8.27 14.55
N VAL A 130 6.90 8.38 13.33
CA VAL A 130 5.79 9.28 13.01
C VAL A 130 4.50 8.52 12.73
N TRP A 131 4.47 7.20 12.82
CA TRP A 131 3.26 6.44 12.52
C TRP A 131 2.14 6.71 13.53
N PRO A 132 0.87 6.88 13.11
CA PRO A 132 0.33 6.86 11.74
C PRO A 132 0.37 8.24 11.03
N ARG A 133 0.97 9.26 11.63
CA ARG A 133 1.13 10.61 11.08
C ARG A 133 2.19 10.68 9.98
N LEU A 134 1.99 9.93 8.89
CA LEU A 134 2.86 9.97 7.72
C LEU A 134 2.99 11.38 7.13
N ASP A 135 2.02 12.26 7.35
CA ASP A 135 2.11 13.67 6.99
C ASP A 135 3.29 14.42 7.64
N LYS A 136 3.90 13.85 8.69
CA LYS A 136 5.12 14.33 9.33
C LYS A 136 6.40 13.69 8.79
N SER A 137 6.30 12.68 7.92
CA SER A 137 7.47 12.06 7.30
C SER A 137 8.02 12.94 6.19
N THR A 138 9.35 13.10 6.14
CA THR A 138 10.05 13.81 5.06
C THR A 138 9.93 13.10 3.70
N THR A 139 9.54 11.83 3.69
CA THR A 139 9.37 11.05 2.46
C THR A 139 7.93 10.97 1.98
N CYS A 140 6.97 11.45 2.77
CA CYS A 140 5.56 11.39 2.40
C CYS A 140 5.25 12.39 1.28
N PRO A 141 4.58 11.95 0.18
CA PRO A 141 4.16 12.85 -0.88
C PRO A 141 3.22 13.95 -0.34
N PRO A 142 3.37 15.23 -0.74
CA PRO A 142 2.60 16.34 -0.17
C PRO A 142 1.07 16.14 -0.21
N ARG A 143 0.54 15.65 -1.33
CA ARG A 143 -0.90 15.37 -1.50
C ARG A 143 -1.40 14.26 -0.56
N LEU A 144 -0.58 13.23 -0.35
CA LEU A 144 -0.90 12.16 0.60
C LEU A 144 -0.84 12.69 2.03
N GLY A 145 0.18 13.48 2.36
CA GLY A 145 0.33 14.12 3.66
C GLY A 145 -0.84 15.05 3.99
N GLN A 146 -1.35 15.81 3.02
CA GLN A 146 -2.55 16.62 3.22
C GLN A 146 -3.77 15.76 3.59
N ALA A 147 -4.05 14.70 2.82
CA ALA A 147 -5.19 13.82 3.09
C ALA A 147 -5.08 13.14 4.47
N ILE A 148 -3.87 12.75 4.87
CA ILE A 148 -3.61 12.16 6.19
C ILE A 148 -3.79 13.20 7.30
N ARG A 149 -3.33 14.44 7.11
CA ARG A 149 -3.56 15.53 8.08
C ARG A 149 -5.04 15.84 8.25
N GLU A 150 -5.84 15.77 7.19
CA GLU A 150 -7.30 15.91 7.25
C GLU A 150 -7.96 14.78 8.03
N MET A 151 -7.50 13.53 7.83
CA MET A 151 -7.99 12.36 8.55
C MET A 151 -7.80 12.45 10.07
N PHE A 152 -6.69 13.05 10.55
CA PHE A 152 -6.35 13.18 11.98
C PHE A 152 -6.68 14.55 12.58
N ARG A 153 -7.50 15.37 11.92
CA ARG A 153 -7.92 16.69 12.42
C ARG A 153 -9.17 16.65 13.30
N ASN A 154 -9.85 15.51 13.35
CA ASN A 154 -11.00 15.24 14.23
C ASN A 154 -10.55 14.54 15.51
#